data_AF-F3FVZ4-F1
#
_entry.id   AF-F3FVZ4-F1
#
_cell.length_a   1.000
_cell.length_b   1.000
_cell.length_c   1.000
_cell.angle_alpha   90.00
_cell.angle_beta   90.00
_cell.angle_gamma   90.00
#
_symmetry.space_group_name_H-M   'P 1'
#
loop_
_entity.id
_entity.type
_entity.pdbx_description
1 polymer ?
#
loop_
_entity_poly.entity_id
_entity_poly.type
_entity_poly.pdbx_seq_one_letter_code
_entity_poly.pdbx_strand_id
1 'polypeptide(L)'
;SGVAAPLPLFSALINYRHSGVTEPSDESIEAWRGIDMLSSGERTNYPLTLNVDDRGDSLRMSVLVTGKVGAGRVCGYMQTALKNLLIALEQSPDTALDSLPILPADE
;
A
#
# COMPACT_ATOMS: atom_id res chain seq x y z
N SER A 1 -9.17 20.74 14.68
CA SER A 1 -9.41 19.30 14.88
C SER A 1 -9.82 19.10 16.34
N GLY A 2 -11.08 18.81 16.63
CA GLY A 2 -11.61 18.72 18.01
C GLY A 2 -11.25 17.43 18.75
N VAL A 3 -10.13 16.80 18.41
CA VAL A 3 -9.70 15.52 18.98
C VAL A 3 -8.99 15.79 20.30
N ALA A 4 -9.41 15.10 21.36
CA ALA A 4 -8.80 15.22 22.69
C ALA A 4 -7.39 14.61 22.68
N ALA A 5 -6.40 15.37 23.14
CA ALA A 5 -5.06 14.85 23.35
C ALA A 5 -5.12 13.67 24.37
N PRO A 6 -4.34 12.59 24.16
CA PRO A 6 -3.25 12.42 23.20
C PRO A 6 -3.64 11.64 21.92
N LEU A 7 -4.94 11.52 21.60
CA LEU A 7 -5.37 10.70 20.46
C LEU A 7 -4.82 11.23 19.13
N PRO A 8 -4.27 10.36 18.27
CA PRO A 8 -3.78 10.79 16.97
C PRO A 8 -4.97 11.21 16.09
N LEU A 9 -4.73 12.20 15.23
CA LEU A 9 -5.73 12.64 14.26
C LEU A 9 -6.03 11.57 13.20
N PHE A 10 -5.06 10.69 12.96
CA PHE A 10 -5.13 9.62 11.98
C PHE A 10 -4.59 8.33 12.61
N SER A 11 -5.29 7.22 12.40
CA SER A 11 -4.87 5.88 12.83
C SER A 11 -4.34 5.03 11.67
N ALA A 12 -4.42 5.56 10.45
CA ALA A 12 -3.98 4.91 9.23
C ALA A 12 -3.22 5.90 8.34
N LEU A 13 -2.24 5.39 7.60
CA LEU A 13 -1.50 6.13 6.59
C LEU A 13 -1.51 5.35 5.26
N ILE A 14 -1.76 6.05 4.15
CA ILE A 14 -1.52 5.53 2.80
C ILE A 14 -0.33 6.29 2.24
N ASN A 15 0.69 5.57 1.79
CA ASN A 15 1.88 6.13 1.17
C ASN A 15 1.99 5.64 -0.27
N TYR A 16 1.87 6.54 -1.24
CA TYR A 16 2.04 6.21 -2.65
C TYR A 16 3.39 6.71 -3.13
N ARG A 17 4.25 5.79 -3.56
CA ARG A 17 5.59 6.08 -4.06
C ARG A 17 5.62 5.79 -5.55
N HIS A 18 5.47 6.84 -6.35
CA HIS A 18 5.74 6.76 -7.77
C HIS A 18 7.25 6.77 -7.98
N SER A 19 7.78 5.61 -8.32
CA SER A 19 9.18 5.42 -8.67
C SER A 19 9.16 5.05 -10.13
N GLY A 20 9.34 6.02 -11.04
CA GLY A 20 9.50 5.70 -12.45
C GLY A 20 10.60 4.65 -12.66
N VAL A 21 10.66 4.03 -13.83
CA VAL A 21 11.72 3.07 -14.21
C VAL A 21 13.05 3.82 -14.42
N THR A 22 13.56 4.45 -13.37
CA THR A 22 14.91 4.99 -13.36
C THR A 22 15.79 3.87 -12.85
N GLU A 23 16.40 3.13 -13.78
CA GLU A 23 17.47 2.21 -13.39
C GLU A 23 18.58 3.02 -12.71
N PRO A 24 19.16 2.49 -11.62
CA PRO A 24 20.30 3.14 -10.97
C PRO A 24 21.42 3.32 -12.01
N SER A 25 22.00 4.51 -12.09
CA SER A 25 23.12 4.75 -13.01
C SER A 25 24.32 3.89 -12.63
N ASP A 26 25.22 3.63 -13.58
CA ASP A 26 26.47 2.90 -13.30
C ASP A 26 27.22 3.53 -12.12
N GLU A 27 27.33 4.86 -12.08
CA GLU A 27 27.96 5.59 -10.96
C GLU A 27 27.26 5.34 -9.61
N SER A 28 25.93 5.19 -9.62
CA SER A 28 25.16 4.83 -8.43
C SER A 28 25.53 3.43 -7.98
N ILE A 29 25.57 2.46 -8.90
CA ILE A 29 25.94 1.07 -8.60
C ILE A 29 27.38 1.01 -8.05
N GLU A 30 28.30 1.79 -8.63
CA GLU A 30 29.69 1.84 -8.17
C GLU A 30 29.85 2.46 -6.78
N ALA A 31 29.04 3.46 -6.43
CA ALA A 31 29.05 4.07 -5.11
C ALA A 31 28.61 3.11 -4.00
N TRP A 32 27.79 2.11 -4.33
CA TRP A 32 27.30 1.10 -3.39
C TRP A 32 28.10 -0.22 -3.42
N ARG A 33 29.18 -0.29 -4.20
CA ARG A 33 30.02 -1.49 -4.26
C ARG A 33 30.60 -1.85 -2.89
N GLY A 34 30.42 -3.11 -2.50
CA GLY A 34 30.88 -3.65 -1.22
C GLY A 34 29.96 -3.33 -0.04
N ILE A 35 28.79 -2.72 -0.27
CA ILE A 35 27.74 -2.52 0.74
C ILE A 35 26.64 -3.56 0.52
N ASP A 36 26.46 -4.45 1.48
CA ASP A 36 25.37 -5.44 1.47
C ASP A 36 24.15 -4.91 2.23
N MET A 37 22.98 -4.90 1.57
CA MET A 37 21.73 -4.62 2.25
C MET A 37 21.27 -5.86 3.02
N LEU A 38 21.44 -5.83 4.34
CA LEU A 38 21.04 -6.93 5.24
C LEU A 38 19.52 -6.99 5.46
N SER A 39 18.88 -5.84 5.61
CA SER A 39 17.42 -5.73 5.75
C SER A 39 16.98 -4.28 5.56
N SER A 40 15.87 -4.09 4.85
CA SER A 40 15.16 -2.81 4.81
C SER A 40 13.83 -3.00 5.51
N GLY A 41 13.70 -2.41 6.71
CA GLY A 41 12.49 -2.46 7.52
C GLY A 41 11.75 -1.13 7.46
N GLU A 42 10.56 -1.12 6.88
CA GLU A 42 9.67 0.02 6.98
C GLU A 42 9.17 0.13 8.43
N ARG A 43 9.29 1.32 9.03
CA ARG A 43 8.78 1.60 10.38
C ARG A 43 7.68 2.63 10.27
N THR A 44 6.60 2.41 11.00
CA THR A 44 5.47 3.34 11.06
C THR A 44 5.02 3.53 12.51
N ASN A 45 4.60 4.76 12.83
CA ASN A 45 3.97 5.09 14.11
C ASN A 45 2.44 4.97 14.03
N TYR A 46 1.90 4.51 12.90
CA TYR A 46 0.46 4.35 12.68
C TYR A 46 0.05 2.88 12.88
N PRO A 47 -1.09 2.63 13.53
CA PRO A 47 -1.66 1.28 13.68
C PRO A 47 -1.86 0.52 12.36
N LEU A 48 -2.08 1.24 11.25
CA LEU A 48 -2.17 0.70 9.90
C LEU A 48 -1.41 1.60 8.93
N THR A 49 -0.62 0.99 8.05
CA THR A 49 0.04 1.68 6.94
C THR A 49 -0.05 0.82 5.70
N LEU A 50 -0.54 1.40 4.61
CA LEU A 50 -0.54 0.80 3.28
C LEU A 50 0.45 1.58 2.41
N ASN A 51 1.49 0.92 1.94
CA ASN A 51 2.42 1.50 0.97
C ASN A 51 2.09 0.93 -0.41
N VAL A 52 2.09 1.81 -1.41
CA VAL A 52 1.91 1.46 -2.82
C VAL A 52 3.15 1.94 -3.56
N ASP A 53 3.93 1.00 -4.07
CA ASP A 53 5.05 1.26 -4.96
C ASP A 53 4.55 1.15 -6.40
N ASP A 54 4.52 2.28 -7.08
CA ASP A 54 4.19 2.35 -8.50
C ASP A 54 5.46 2.43 -9.32
N ARG A 55 5.71 1.36 -10.08
CA ARG A 55 6.89 1.20 -10.94
C ARG A 55 6.60 1.59 -12.41
N GLY A 56 5.41 2.11 -12.69
CA GLY A 56 4.93 2.44 -14.03
C GLY A 56 4.35 1.24 -14.79
N ASP A 57 5.00 0.07 -14.73
CA ASP A 57 4.51 -1.18 -15.34
C ASP A 57 3.76 -2.10 -14.37
N SER A 58 3.90 -1.83 -13.07
CA SER A 58 3.41 -2.68 -12.00
C SER A 58 3.18 -1.87 -10.73
N LEU A 59 2.17 -2.28 -9.97
CA LEU A 59 1.93 -1.81 -8.61
C LEU A 59 2.30 -2.90 -7.62
N ARG A 60 3.10 -2.57 -6.62
CA ARG A 60 3.36 -3.43 -5.48
C ARG A 60 2.75 -2.79 -4.24
N MET A 61 2.04 -3.58 -3.45
CA MET A 61 1.47 -3.14 -2.18
C MET A 61 2.16 -3.84 -1.02
N SER A 62 2.44 -3.09 0.05
CA SER A 62 2.83 -3.63 1.35
C SER A 62 1.96 -3.03 2.45
N VAL A 63 1.68 -3.84 3.47
CA VAL A 63 0.84 -3.44 4.60
C VAL A 63 1.60 -3.68 5.89
N LEU A 64 1.67 -2.63 6.72
CA LEU A 64 2.15 -2.70 8.09
C LEU A 64 0.95 -2.48 9.00
N VAL A 65 0.62 -3.47 9.81
CA VAL A 65 -0.47 -3.37 10.79
C VAL A 65 -0.06 -3.96 12.13
N THR A 66 -0.73 -3.53 13.18
CA THR A 66 -0.66 -4.24 14.46
C THR A 66 -1.09 -5.70 14.29
N GLY A 67 -0.45 -6.62 15.02
CA GLY A 67 -0.67 -8.07 14.87
C GLY A 67 -2.12 -8.54 15.08
N LYS A 68 -2.97 -7.72 15.70
CA LYS A 68 -4.40 -8.02 15.90
C LYS A 68 -5.23 -7.99 14.61
N VAL A 69 -4.80 -7.21 13.61
CA VAL A 69 -5.57 -6.96 12.39
C VAL A 69 -5.23 -7.97 11.29
N GLY A 70 -3.98 -8.41 11.23
CA GLY A 70 -3.48 -9.37 10.23
C GLY A 70 -3.21 -8.69 8.88
N ALA A 71 -1.93 -8.54 8.52
CA ALA A 71 -1.53 -7.86 7.28
C ALA A 71 -2.09 -8.54 6.02
N GLY A 72 -2.08 -9.88 5.97
CA GLY A 72 -2.59 -10.65 4.84
C GLY A 72 -4.07 -10.40 4.56
N ARG A 73 -4.89 -10.26 5.61
CA ARG A 73 -6.33 -9.96 5.48
C ARG A 73 -6.55 -8.59 4.85
N VAL A 74 -5.85 -7.57 5.36
CA VAL A 74 -5.92 -6.21 4.79
C VAL A 74 -5.44 -6.17 3.34
N CYS A 75 -4.38 -6.92 3.01
CA CYS A 75 -3.94 -7.08 1.62
C CYS A 75 -5.04 -7.71 0.75
N GLY A 76 -5.69 -8.77 1.23
CA GLY A 76 -6.81 -9.42 0.55
C GLY A 76 -7.97 -8.47 0.31
N TYR A 77 -8.35 -7.68 1.32
CA TYR A 77 -9.40 -6.66 1.20
C TYR A 77 -9.08 -5.63 0.13
N MET A 78 -7.87 -5.07 0.17
CA MET A 78 -7.43 -4.07 -0.81
C MET A 78 -7.36 -4.65 -2.22
N GLN A 79 -6.88 -5.89 -2.38
CA GLN A 79 -6.82 -6.54 -3.67
C GLN A 79 -8.22 -6.77 -4.25
N THR A 80 -9.16 -7.26 -3.45
CA THR A 80 -10.56 -7.44 -3.88
C THR A 80 -11.21 -6.11 -4.24
N ALA A 81 -11.04 -5.08 -3.40
CA ALA A 81 -11.59 -3.76 -3.63
C ALA A 81 -11.06 -3.15 -4.95
N LEU A 82 -9.75 -3.19 -5.17
CA LEU A 82 -9.13 -2.66 -6.40
C LEU A 82 -9.56 -3.43 -7.65
N LYS A 83 -9.68 -4.76 -7.56
CA LYS A 83 -10.15 -5.59 -8.67
C LYS A 83 -11.58 -5.24 -9.05
N ASN A 84 -12.47 -5.12 -8.07
CA ASN A 84 -13.87 -4.80 -8.31
C ASN A 84 -14.05 -3.35 -8.80
N LEU A 85 -13.23 -2.43 -8.31
CA LEU A 85 -13.18 -1.07 -8.83
C LEU A 85 -12.76 -1.03 -10.30
N LEU A 86 -11.71 -1.77 -10.69
CA LEU A 86 -11.28 -1.86 -12.08
C LEU A 86 -12.41 -2.41 -12.97
N ILE A 87 -13.03 -3.52 -12.57
CA ILE A 87 -14.14 -4.13 -13.30
C ILE A 87 -15.31 -3.15 -13.45
N ALA A 88 -15.68 -2.44 -12.39
CA ALA A 88 -16.74 -1.45 -12.42
C ALA A 88 -16.42 -0.30 -13.38
N LEU A 89 -15.20 0.24 -13.33
CA LEU A 89 -14.77 1.31 -14.24
C LEU A 89 -14.78 0.86 -15.71
N GLU A 90 -14.45 -0.39 -16.00
CA GLU A 90 -14.45 -0.95 -17.36
C GLU A 90 -15.87 -1.23 -17.89
N GLN A 91 -16.77 -1.72 -17.05
CA GLN A 91 -18.06 -2.27 -17.48
C GLN A 91 -19.24 -1.33 -17.23
N SER A 92 -19.21 -0.58 -16.14
CA SER A 92 -20.31 0.27 -15.66
C SER A 92 -19.77 1.35 -14.70
N PRO A 93 -19.11 2.39 -15.23
CA PRO A 93 -18.41 3.39 -14.42
C PRO A 93 -19.31 4.19 -13.47
N ASP A 94 -20.62 4.19 -13.72
CA ASP A 94 -21.64 4.80 -12.85
C ASP A 94 -22.05 3.90 -11.66
N THR A 95 -21.45 2.72 -11.52
CA THR A 95 -21.69 1.83 -10.36
C THR A 95 -21.32 2.57 -9.07
N ALA A 96 -22.23 2.54 -8.10
CA ALA A 96 -22.01 3.17 -6.80
C ALA A 96 -20.83 2.53 -6.07
N LEU A 97 -19.89 3.35 -5.59
CA LEU A 97 -18.63 2.90 -4.98
C LEU A 97 -18.86 2.01 -3.74
N ASP A 98 -19.87 2.32 -2.95
CA ASP A 98 -20.26 1.59 -1.74
C ASP A 98 -20.91 0.23 -2.01
N SER A 99 -21.32 -0.03 -3.26
CA SER A 99 -21.84 -1.33 -3.68
C SER A 99 -20.75 -2.34 -4.06
N LEU A 100 -19.50 -1.90 -4.18
CA LEU A 100 -18.39 -2.76 -4.59
C LEU A 100 -17.96 -3.69 -3.44
N PRO A 101 -17.88 -5.02 -3.66
CA PRO A 101 -17.45 -5.93 -2.62
C PRO A 101 -15.97 -5.73 -2.29
N ILE A 102 -15.64 -5.81 -1.00
CA ILE A 102 -14.26 -5.71 -0.51
C ILE A 102 -13.74 -7.01 0.10
N LEU A 103 -14.63 -7.97 0.40
CA LEU A 103 -14.25 -9.23 1.05
C LEU A 103 -13.81 -10.27 0.00
N PRO A 104 -12.64 -10.89 0.18
CA PRO A 104 -12.23 -12.10 -0.54
C PRO A 104 -13.28 -13.22 -0.42
N ALA A 105 -13.23 -14.16 -1.36
CA ALA A 105 -14.19 -15.28 -1.39
C ALA A 105 -13.96 -16.31 -0.27
N ASP A 106 -12.75 -16.34 0.29
CA ASP A 106 -12.29 -17.24 1.36
C ASP A 106 -12.40 -16.63 2.77
N GLU A 107 -13.02 -15.46 2.88
CA GLU A 107 -13.24 -14.74 4.14
C GLU A 107 -14.40 -15.31 4.98
#